data_AF-A0A7G8W5R5-F1
#
_entry.id   AF-A0A7G8W5R5-F1
#
_cell.length_a   1.000
_cell.length_b   1.000
_cell.length_c   1.000
_cell.angle_alpha   90.00
_cell.angle_beta   90.00
_cell.angle_gamma   90.00
#
_symmetry.space_group_name_H-M   'P 1'
#
loop_
_entity.id
_entity.type
_entity.pdbx_description
1 polymer ?
#
loop_
_entity_poly.entity_id
_entity_poly.type
_entity_poly.pdbx_seq_one_letter_code
_entity_poly.pdbx_strand_id
1 'polypeptide(L)'
;MSLRIESEPEQTFSALFELRGTAETGELTLSSPIGSTLAALHWAPGEAVLNDGSRTRRFDSVDQLIQAATGAAIPVGALFGWLVGQDAQVSGWRAELGQLAQGRLQARREAPLPRADLRVVFERA
;
A
#
# COMPACT_ATOMS: atom_id res chain seq x y z
N MET A 1 8.48 -1.76 -1.55
CA MET A 1 7.56 -1.76 -0.39
C MET A 1 7.68 -3.08 0.33
N SER A 2 7.69 -3.06 1.66
CA SER A 2 7.57 -4.26 2.49
C SER A 2 6.51 -4.06 3.58
N LEU A 3 5.84 -5.15 3.92
CA LEU A 3 4.80 -5.22 4.92
C LEU A 3 5.08 -6.43 5.80
N ARG A 4 5.10 -6.23 7.11
CA ARG A 4 5.14 -7.29 8.12
C ARG A 4 3.84 -7.26 8.92
N ILE A 5 3.19 -8.40 9.07
CA ILE A 5 1.96 -8.55 9.84
C ILE A 5 2.29 -9.46 11.02
N GLU A 6 2.04 -8.95 12.23
CA GLU A 6 2.21 -9.69 13.49
C GLU A 6 1.03 -10.64 13.70
N SER A 7 0.89 -11.62 12.79
CA SER A 7 -0.04 -12.74 12.89
C SER A 7 0.65 -14.01 13.38
N GLU A 8 -0.11 -15.06 13.64
CA GLU A 8 0.41 -16.40 13.95
C GLU A 8 -0.03 -17.38 12.84
N PRO A 9 0.88 -17.82 11.95
CA PRO A 9 2.29 -17.44 11.83
C PRO A 9 2.47 -16.00 11.31
N GLU A 10 3.68 -15.43 11.52
CA GLU A 10 4.00 -14.08 11.01
C GLU A 10 3.96 -14.08 9.48
N GLN A 11 3.36 -13.02 8.92
CA GLN A 11 3.25 -12.88 7.46
C GLN A 11 4.09 -11.69 7.00
N THR A 12 4.91 -11.93 5.98
CA THR A 12 5.69 -10.87 5.35
C THR A 12 5.41 -10.82 3.86
N PHE A 13 5.28 -9.59 3.35
CA PHE A 13 5.09 -9.31 1.94
C PHE A 13 6.14 -8.29 1.53
N SER A 14 6.85 -8.57 0.43
CA SER A 14 7.83 -7.64 -0.14
C SER A 14 7.67 -7.60 -1.64
N ALA A 15 7.51 -6.40 -2.18
CA ALA A 15 7.35 -6.17 -3.60
C ALA A 15 8.01 -4.85 -4.01
N LEU A 16 8.58 -4.83 -5.22
CA LEU A 16 8.77 -3.59 -5.93
C LEU A 16 7.39 -2.98 -6.18
N PHE A 17 7.30 -1.66 -6.12
CA PHE A 17 6.02 -0.99 -6.31
C PHE A 17 6.21 0.25 -7.19
N GLU A 18 5.18 0.55 -7.96
CA GLU A 18 5.04 1.81 -8.67
C GLU A 18 3.68 2.38 -8.31
N LEU A 19 3.67 3.56 -7.69
CA LEU A 19 2.45 4.26 -7.30
C LEU A 19 2.32 5.53 -8.14
N ARG A 20 1.21 5.68 -8.84
CA ARG A 20 0.92 6.84 -9.71
C ARG A 20 -0.45 7.43 -9.40
N GLY A 21 -0.60 8.72 -9.72
CA GLY A 21 -1.87 9.43 -9.57
C GLY A 21 -2.08 10.00 -8.17
N THR A 22 -3.31 9.89 -7.68
CA THR A 22 -3.77 10.45 -6.40
C THR A 22 -4.55 9.42 -5.58
N ALA A 23 -4.95 9.82 -4.37
CA ALA A 23 -5.82 9.02 -3.52
C ALA A 23 -7.18 8.69 -4.18
N GLU A 24 -7.71 9.56 -5.05
CA GLU A 24 -9.02 9.36 -5.69
C GLU A 24 -8.93 8.69 -7.06
N THR A 25 -7.84 8.90 -7.79
CA THR A 25 -7.62 8.31 -9.11
C THR A 25 -6.15 7.94 -9.26
N GLY A 26 -5.86 6.65 -9.24
CA GLY A 26 -4.48 6.20 -9.20
C GLY A 26 -4.30 4.75 -9.62
N GLU A 27 -3.03 4.38 -9.67
CA GLU A 27 -2.60 3.05 -10.05
C GLU A 27 -1.48 2.60 -9.11
N LEU A 28 -1.53 1.35 -8.69
CA LEU A 28 -0.47 0.69 -7.93
C LEU A 28 -0.09 -0.61 -8.62
N THR A 29 1.14 -0.69 -9.11
CA THR A 29 1.72 -1.93 -9.63
C THR A 29 2.63 -2.52 -8.58
N LEU A 30 2.47 -3.82 -8.31
CA LEU A 30 3.31 -4.62 -7.41
C LEU A 30 4.03 -5.67 -8.24
N SER A 31 5.36 -5.70 -8.11
CA SER A 31 6.23 -6.61 -8.87
C SER A 31 7.18 -7.36 -7.93
N SER A 32 7.48 -8.61 -8.25
CA SER A 32 8.48 -9.38 -7.55
C SER A 32 9.89 -8.86 -7.86
N PRO A 33 10.88 -9.09 -6.98
CA PRO A 33 12.28 -8.69 -7.24
C PRO A 33 12.88 -9.32 -8.50
N ILE A 34 12.32 -10.43 -8.98
CA ILE A 34 12.76 -11.13 -10.20
C ILE A 34 12.01 -10.65 -11.47
N GLY A 35 11.18 -9.62 -11.36
CA GLY A 35 10.57 -8.94 -12.51
C GLY A 35 9.19 -9.45 -12.94
N SER A 36 8.51 -10.28 -12.14
CA SER A 36 7.12 -10.68 -12.43
C SER A 36 6.12 -9.73 -11.77
N THR A 37 5.08 -9.31 -12.49
CA THR A 37 3.98 -8.54 -11.90
C THR A 37 3.15 -9.45 -11.00
N LEU A 38 3.04 -9.08 -9.72
CA LEU A 38 2.20 -9.76 -8.73
C LEU A 38 0.75 -9.26 -8.80
N ALA A 39 0.58 -7.95 -8.96
CA ALA A 39 -0.72 -7.31 -9.08
C ALA A 39 -0.58 -5.93 -9.74
N ALA A 40 -1.57 -5.54 -10.53
CA ALA A 40 -1.78 -4.18 -10.98
C ALA A 40 -3.16 -3.72 -10.52
N LEU A 41 -3.20 -2.62 -9.79
CA LEU A 41 -4.39 -2.07 -9.17
C LEU A 41 -4.69 -0.74 -9.84
N HIS A 42 -5.94 -0.53 -10.23
CA HIS A 42 -6.41 0.74 -10.76
C HIS A 42 -7.67 1.15 -10.01
N TRP A 43 -7.75 2.42 -9.63
CA TRP A 43 -8.97 2.97 -9.04
C TRP A 43 -9.27 4.38 -9.57
N ALA A 44 -10.56 4.68 -9.61
CA ALA A 44 -11.13 5.98 -9.94
C ALA A 44 -12.52 6.08 -9.28
N PRO A 45 -13.20 7.24 -9.29
CA PRO A 45 -14.58 7.33 -8.80
C PRO A 45 -15.50 6.34 -9.54
N GLY A 46 -16.02 5.35 -8.80
CA GLY A 46 -16.85 4.27 -9.35
C GLY A 46 -16.09 3.08 -9.93
N GLU A 47 -14.75 3.05 -9.81
CA GLU A 47 -13.90 1.98 -10.33
C GLU A 47 -12.84 1.55 -9.31
N ALA A 48 -12.77 0.25 -9.04
CA ALA A 48 -11.67 -0.36 -8.30
C ALA A 48 -11.39 -1.74 -8.90
N VAL A 49 -10.28 -1.87 -9.60
CA VAL A 49 -9.94 -3.03 -10.43
C VAL A 49 -8.59 -3.60 -10.01
N LEU A 50 -8.56 -4.91 -9.78
CA LEU A 50 -7.35 -5.70 -9.56
C LEU A 50 -7.09 -6.56 -10.79
N ASN A 51 -5.88 -6.50 -11.31
CA ASN A 51 -5.35 -7.48 -12.23
C ASN A 51 -4.22 -8.26 -11.54
N ASP A 52 -4.42 -9.55 -11.26
CA ASP A 52 -3.41 -10.41 -10.63
C ASP A 52 -2.49 -11.12 -11.67
N GLY A 53 -2.37 -10.54 -12.86
CA GLY A 53 -1.61 -11.08 -13.99
C GLY A 53 -2.38 -12.12 -14.81
N SER A 54 -3.46 -12.69 -14.27
CA SER A 54 -4.27 -13.71 -14.95
C SER A 54 -5.74 -13.34 -15.04
N ARG A 55 -6.26 -12.63 -14.05
CA ARG A 55 -7.67 -12.30 -13.91
C ARG A 55 -7.83 -10.86 -13.51
N THR A 56 -8.83 -10.22 -14.10
CA THR A 56 -9.30 -8.91 -13.69
C THR A 56 -10.51 -9.07 -12.79
N ARG A 57 -10.46 -8.49 -11.59
CA ARG A 57 -11.53 -8.49 -10.58
C ARG A 57 -11.90 -7.07 -10.21
N ARG A 58 -13.20 -6.81 -10.06
CA ARG A 58 -13.73 -5.53 -9.57
C ARG A 58 -14.04 -5.63 -8.09
N PHE A 59 -13.85 -4.53 -7.38
CA PHE A 59 -14.11 -4.38 -5.95
C PHE A 59 -14.98 -3.14 -5.72
N ASP A 60 -15.64 -3.09 -4.56
CA ASP A 60 -16.52 -1.98 -4.21
C ASP A 60 -15.75 -0.77 -3.63
N SER A 61 -14.51 -0.99 -3.18
CA SER A 61 -13.67 0.07 -2.63
C SER A 61 -12.17 -0.17 -2.87
N VAL A 62 -11.42 0.92 -2.82
CA VAL A 62 -9.96 0.90 -2.92
C VAL A 62 -9.33 0.12 -1.75
N ASP A 63 -9.92 0.20 -0.56
CA ASP A 63 -9.44 -0.55 0.60
C ASP A 63 -9.55 -2.07 0.38
N GLN A 64 -10.67 -2.55 -0.17
CA GLN A 64 -10.84 -3.97 -0.50
C GLN A 64 -9.87 -4.40 -1.61
N LEU A 65 -9.68 -3.55 -2.61
CA LEU A 65 -8.74 -3.77 -3.71
C LEU A 65 -7.31 -3.97 -3.19
N ILE A 66 -6.85 -3.08 -2.31
CA ILE A 66 -5.51 -3.13 -1.70
C ILE A 66 -5.36 -4.34 -0.78
N GLN A 67 -6.38 -4.65 0.02
CA GLN A 67 -6.39 -5.84 0.86
C GLN A 67 -6.32 -7.13 0.04
N ALA A 68 -7.02 -7.19 -1.10
CA ALA A 68 -6.96 -8.34 -1.99
C ALA A 68 -5.58 -8.54 -2.65
N ALA A 69 -4.84 -7.46 -2.89
CA ALA A 69 -3.51 -7.51 -3.50
C ALA A 69 -2.38 -7.79 -2.50
N THR A 70 -2.45 -7.21 -1.30
CA THR A 70 -1.35 -7.25 -0.31
C THR A 70 -1.62 -8.21 0.85
N GLY A 71 -2.85 -8.72 0.97
CA GLY A 71 -3.30 -9.54 2.11
C GLY A 71 -3.62 -8.74 3.36
N ALA A 72 -3.46 -7.40 3.35
CA ALA A 72 -3.74 -6.54 4.49
C ALA A 72 -4.40 -5.23 4.07
N ALA A 73 -5.28 -4.71 4.92
CA ALA A 73 -5.77 -3.35 4.76
C ALA A 73 -4.60 -2.36 4.95
N ILE A 74 -4.33 -1.54 3.93
CA ILE A 74 -3.39 -0.42 3.95
C ILE A 74 -4.16 0.83 3.51
N PRO A 75 -4.10 1.95 4.26
CA PRO A 75 -4.83 3.17 3.92
C PRO A 75 -4.13 3.90 2.77
N VAL A 76 -4.42 3.52 1.53
CA VAL A 76 -3.72 4.09 0.36
C VAL A 76 -3.94 5.60 0.22
N GLY A 77 -5.12 6.10 0.61
CA GLY A 77 -5.39 7.54 0.58
C GLY A 77 -4.43 8.33 1.47
N ALA A 78 -4.15 7.82 2.67
CA ALA A 78 -3.17 8.43 3.56
C ALA A 78 -1.73 8.19 3.13
N LEU A 79 -1.44 7.05 2.47
CA LEU A 79 -0.13 6.78 1.90
C LEU A 79 0.30 7.88 0.93
N PHE A 80 -0.59 8.37 0.07
CA PHE A 80 -0.27 9.52 -0.79
C PHE A 80 0.12 10.76 0.02
N GLY A 81 -0.66 11.10 1.05
CA GLY A 81 -0.35 12.20 1.96
C GLY A 81 1.02 12.03 2.63
N TRP A 82 1.28 10.85 3.19
CA TRP A 82 2.54 10.53 3.86
C TRP A 82 3.74 10.63 2.92
N LEU A 83 3.60 10.18 1.67
CA LEU A 83 4.68 10.23 0.67
C LEU A 83 5.07 11.67 0.29
N VAL A 84 4.13 12.62 0.39
CA VAL A 84 4.40 14.05 0.17
C VAL A 84 4.68 14.82 1.47
N GLY A 85 4.76 14.14 2.61
CA GLY A 85 5.10 14.73 3.91
C GLY A 85 3.94 15.33 4.68
N GLN A 86 2.71 15.05 4.26
CA GLN A 86 1.53 15.38 5.03
C GLN A 86 1.30 14.32 6.11
N ASP A 87 1.15 14.76 7.35
CA ASP A 87 0.83 13.88 8.49
C ASP A 87 -0.67 13.55 8.52
N ALA A 88 -1.12 12.82 7.50
CA ALA A 88 -2.50 12.37 7.37
C ALA A 88 -2.84 11.43 8.53
N GLN A 89 -3.74 11.87 9.42
CA GLN A 89 -4.19 11.09 10.56
C GLN A 89 -5.20 10.03 10.10
N VAL A 90 -4.86 8.76 10.31
CA VAL A 90 -5.76 7.63 10.07
C VAL A 90 -5.92 6.85 11.36
N SER A 91 -7.17 6.58 11.74
CA SER A 91 -7.47 5.82 12.95
C SER A 91 -6.76 4.47 12.96
N GLY A 92 -6.03 4.19 14.04
CA GLY A 92 -5.30 2.94 14.24
C GLY A 92 -3.98 2.85 13.47
N TRP A 93 -3.57 3.88 12.75
CA TRP A 93 -2.26 3.96 12.08
C TRP A 93 -1.41 5.09 12.65
N ARG A 94 -0.10 4.86 12.75
CA ARG A 94 0.90 5.89 13.03
C ARG A 94 1.94 5.90 11.92
N ALA A 95 2.10 7.03 11.23
CA ALA A 95 3.16 7.24 10.25
C ALA A 95 4.38 7.91 10.89
N GLU A 96 5.57 7.46 10.53
CA GLU A 96 6.85 8.02 10.91
C GLU A 96 7.49 8.68 9.68
N LEU A 97 7.35 10.01 9.58
CA LEU A 97 7.80 10.80 8.42
C LEU A 97 9.23 11.34 8.56
N GLY A 98 9.92 11.05 9.68
CA GLY A 98 11.25 11.60 9.99
C GLY A 98 12.35 11.19 9.01
N GLN A 99 12.12 10.17 8.17
CA GLN A 99 13.07 9.72 7.15
C GLN A 99 12.60 9.99 5.70
N LEU A 100 11.51 10.73 5.55
CA LEU A 100 10.91 10.98 4.24
C LEU A 100 11.82 11.79 3.30
N ALA A 101 12.65 12.66 3.88
CA ALA A 101 13.68 13.39 3.14
C ALA A 101 14.73 12.45 2.51
N GLN A 102 14.96 11.26 3.07
CA GLN A 102 15.83 10.23 2.48
C GLN A 102 15.07 9.18 1.66
N GLY A 103 13.82 9.47 1.25
CA GLY A 103 13.01 8.55 0.44
C GLY A 103 12.53 7.32 1.22
N ARG A 104 12.37 7.44 2.55
CA ARG A 104 11.88 6.35 3.40
C ARG A 104 10.65 6.77 4.19
N LEU A 105 9.64 5.93 4.18
CA LEU A 105 8.43 6.07 4.96
C LEU A 105 8.19 4.78 5.75
N GLN A 106 7.88 4.93 7.03
CA GLN A 106 7.39 3.82 7.86
C GLN A 106 6.01 4.18 8.41
N ALA A 107 5.10 3.21 8.42
CA ALA A 107 3.78 3.36 9.03
C ALA A 107 3.41 2.08 9.77
N ARG A 108 2.89 2.21 10.99
CA ARG A 108 2.49 1.08 11.83
C ARG A 108 0.99 1.08 12.05
N ARG A 109 0.34 -0.05 11.77
CA ARG A 109 -1.02 -0.34 12.21
C ARG A 109 -0.96 -0.83 13.66
N GLU A 110 -1.52 -0.05 14.56
CA GLU A 110 -1.71 -0.38 15.96
C GLU A 110 -3.08 -1.01 16.23
N ALA A 111 -4.09 -0.61 15.45
CA ALA A 111 -5.44 -1.14 15.51
C ALA A 111 -6.14 -1.09 14.13
N PRO A 112 -7.07 -2.01 13.84
CA PRO A 112 -7.31 -3.25 14.60
C PRO A 112 -6.11 -4.21 14.48
N LEU A 113 -6.06 -5.18 15.41
CA LEU A 113 -5.13 -6.30 15.31
C LEU A 113 -5.48 -7.20 14.10
N PRO A 114 -4.51 -7.93 13.53
CA PRO A 114 -3.09 -7.97 13.91
C PRO A 114 -2.35 -6.68 13.57
N ARG A 115 -1.31 -6.34 14.34
CA ARG A 115 -0.46 -5.18 14.02
C ARG A 115 0.26 -5.40 12.70
N ALA A 116 0.59 -4.30 12.04
CA ALA A 116 1.36 -4.35 10.81
C ALA A 116 2.40 -3.23 10.75
N ASP A 117 3.58 -3.52 10.22
CA ASP A 117 4.65 -2.55 9.96
C ASP A 117 4.82 -2.45 8.44
N LEU A 118 4.43 -1.30 7.89
CA LEU A 118 4.58 -0.95 6.49
C LEU A 118 5.84 -0.11 6.32
N ARG A 119 6.69 -0.49 5.37
CA ARG A 119 7.89 0.25 4.98
C ARG A 119 7.89 0.50 3.48
N VAL A 120 8.12 1.74 3.12
CA VAL A 120 8.17 2.20 1.73
C VAL A 120 9.50 2.89 1.52
N VAL A 121 10.23 2.47 0.49
CA VAL A 121 11.45 3.11 0.03
C VAL A 121 11.19 3.55 -1.40
N PHE A 122 11.42 4.83 -1.69
CA PHE A 122 11.06 5.44 -2.96
C PHE A 122 12.13 6.47 -3.36
N GLU A 123 12.24 6.71 -4.66
CA GLU A 123 13.06 7.79 -5.18
C GLU A 123 12.29 9.11 -5.10
N ARG A 124 12.96 10.17 -4.66
CA ARG A 124 12.40 11.52 -4.72
C ARG A 124 12.73 12.09 -6.10
N ALA A 125 11.70 12.51 -6.82
CA ALA A 125 11.85 13.29 -8.05
C ALA A 125 12.40 14.70 -7.74
#